data_AF-A0A2T7UV26-F1
#
_entry.id   AF-A0A2T7UV26-F1
#
_cell.length_a   1.000
_cell.length_b   1.000
_cell.length_c   1.000
_cell.angle_alpha   90.00
_cell.angle_beta   90.00
_cell.angle_gamma   90.00
#
_symmetry.space_group_name_H-M   'P 1'
#
loop_
_entity.id
_entity.type
_entity.pdbx_description
1 polymer ?
#
loop_
_entity_poly.entity_id
_entity_poly.type
_entity_poly.pdbx_seq_one_letter_code
_entity_poly.pdbx_strand_id
1 'polypeptide(L)'
;MLPTPLMAELPPPGCYARDYDAAHLAAHPEQGVAGLRLWYFTEDDAGETPAALVEARMSGEGRAARDGVGGAVLTQLAVCDAQGACYVECDGGLFTTEATAGGGLRLSTQRFRVGEGDSCGGASDLAEAEGRTTAYLLDPAPSEACESLWRTHPLPAPGCYGVTYSDMGHGQGLLGMRLYLRAPDSGFAFPQAEGTFRVTLPDGGRAREAGMGAARIAVPIWCSSRDGFCRSGIDEGGLRVVPMGEDALALETTRFLVYGPEAANLDIAVPGPAPTRHQLQRMPADACRGME
;
A
#
# COMPACT_ATOMS: atom_id res chain seq x y z
N MET A 1 -1.13 -48.52 17.00
CA MET A 1 -0.73 -47.49 16.03
C MET A 1 -1.35 -46.19 16.51
N LEU A 2 -0.53 -45.25 16.99
CA LEU A 2 -0.99 -43.89 17.26
C LEU A 2 -1.15 -43.19 15.90
N PRO A 3 -2.24 -42.45 15.65
CA PRO A 3 -2.37 -41.69 14.41
C PRO A 3 -1.24 -40.67 14.35
N THR A 4 -0.48 -40.67 13.25
CA THR A 4 0.45 -39.60 12.93
C THR A 4 -0.37 -38.31 12.89
N PRO A 5 0.01 -37.25 13.62
CA PRO A 5 -0.67 -35.97 13.47
C PRO A 5 -0.59 -35.59 12.00
N LEU A 6 -1.75 -35.36 11.39
CA LEU A 6 -1.83 -34.79 10.05
C LEU A 6 -1.16 -33.43 10.17
N MET A 7 0.05 -33.28 9.65
CA MET A 7 0.63 -31.95 9.48
C MET A 7 -0.38 -31.20 8.61
N ALA A 8 -0.91 -30.08 9.13
CA ALA A 8 -1.81 -29.25 8.35
C ALA A 8 -1.06 -28.84 7.09
N GLU A 9 -1.54 -29.32 5.94
CA GLU A 9 -0.95 -29.01 4.65
C GLU A 9 -1.22 -27.53 4.37
N LEU A 10 -0.19 -26.79 3.96
CA LEU A 10 -0.35 -25.41 3.54
C LEU A 10 -1.39 -25.34 2.42
N PRO A 11 -2.21 -24.27 2.37
CA PRO A 11 -3.10 -24.08 1.25
C PRO A 11 -2.26 -23.97 -0.04
N PRO A 12 -2.70 -24.59 -1.16
CA PRO A 12 -2.02 -24.41 -2.42
C PRO A 12 -2.05 -22.93 -2.85
N PRO A 13 -1.00 -22.44 -3.54
CA PRO A 13 -1.02 -21.11 -4.14
C PRO A 13 -2.25 -20.89 -5.01
N GLY A 14 -2.85 -19.70 -4.91
CA GLY A 14 -4.06 -19.36 -5.65
C GLY A 14 -4.92 -18.30 -4.96
N CYS A 15 -6.12 -18.11 -5.52
CA CYS A 15 -7.10 -17.17 -5.02
C CYS A 15 -8.14 -17.88 -4.13
N TYR A 16 -8.41 -17.28 -2.98
CA TYR A 16 -9.48 -17.68 -2.07
C TYR A 16 -10.34 -16.46 -1.77
N ALA A 17 -11.65 -16.62 -1.79
CA ALA A 17 -12.56 -15.49 -1.61
C ALA A 17 -13.81 -15.87 -0.81
N ARG A 18 -14.37 -14.86 -0.17
CA ARG A 18 -15.68 -14.91 0.47
C ARG A 18 -16.34 -13.55 0.39
N ASP A 19 -17.58 -13.51 -0.09
CA ASP A 19 -18.44 -12.34 0.03
C ASP A 19 -19.58 -12.67 1.00
N TYR A 20 -19.96 -11.70 1.82
CA TYR A 20 -21.09 -11.79 2.73
C TYR A 20 -22.23 -10.95 2.18
N ASP A 21 -23.40 -11.56 2.04
CA ASP A 21 -24.59 -10.87 1.60
C ASP A 21 -25.19 -10.00 2.71
N ALA A 22 -26.18 -9.18 2.36
CA ALA A 22 -26.84 -8.29 3.31
C ALA A 22 -27.56 -9.04 4.44
N ALA A 23 -28.06 -10.25 4.20
CA ALA A 23 -28.76 -11.03 5.22
C ALA A 23 -27.77 -11.56 6.26
N HIS A 24 -26.60 -12.03 5.83
CA HIS A 24 -25.50 -12.42 6.70
C HIS A 24 -25.04 -11.22 7.53
N LEU A 25 -24.75 -10.07 6.91
CA LEU A 25 -24.29 -8.89 7.63
C LEU A 25 -25.33 -8.40 8.66
N ALA A 26 -26.62 -8.42 8.32
CA ALA A 26 -27.68 -8.06 9.27
C ALA A 26 -27.79 -9.04 10.46
N ALA A 27 -27.46 -10.32 10.26
CA ALA A 27 -27.40 -11.31 11.35
C ALA A 27 -26.11 -11.22 12.19
N HIS A 28 -25.09 -10.54 11.68
CA HIS A 28 -23.77 -10.39 12.30
C HIS A 28 -23.37 -8.91 12.38
N PRO A 29 -24.10 -8.05 13.14
CA PRO A 29 -23.93 -6.59 13.12
C PRO A 29 -22.57 -6.10 13.65
N GLU A 30 -21.80 -6.96 14.33
CA GLU A 30 -20.45 -6.66 14.76
C GLU A 30 -19.38 -6.89 13.67
N GLN A 31 -19.73 -7.57 12.58
CA GLN A 31 -18.83 -7.93 11.49
C GLN A 31 -18.47 -6.69 10.65
N GLY A 32 -17.20 -6.31 10.67
CA GLY A 32 -16.61 -5.23 9.89
C GLY A 32 -16.21 -5.64 8.48
N VAL A 33 -16.16 -6.93 8.14
CA VAL A 33 -15.79 -7.39 6.79
C VAL A 33 -17.02 -7.80 5.98
N ALA A 34 -17.26 -7.15 4.84
CA ALA A 34 -18.32 -7.51 3.87
C ALA A 34 -17.83 -8.44 2.75
N GLY A 35 -16.53 -8.52 2.53
CA GLY A 35 -15.90 -9.51 1.66
C GLY A 35 -14.40 -9.59 1.92
N LEU A 36 -13.84 -10.78 1.75
CA LEU A 36 -12.42 -11.06 1.98
C LEU A 36 -11.87 -11.83 0.78
N ARG A 37 -10.75 -11.38 0.24
CA ARG A 37 -9.97 -12.09 -0.78
C ARG A 37 -8.57 -12.31 -0.25
N LEU A 38 -8.01 -13.46 -0.59
CA LEU A 38 -6.65 -13.84 -0.27
C LEU A 38 -5.99 -14.42 -1.51
N TRP A 39 -4.88 -13.81 -1.93
CA TRP A 39 -3.99 -14.35 -2.94
C TRP A 39 -2.77 -14.96 -2.23
N TYR A 40 -2.69 -16.29 -2.21
CA TYR A 40 -1.57 -17.03 -1.63
C TYR A 40 -0.57 -17.37 -2.72
N PHE A 41 0.71 -17.09 -2.49
CA PHE A 41 1.76 -17.28 -3.49
C PHE A 41 3.11 -17.56 -2.83
N THR A 42 4.13 -17.80 -3.65
CA THR A 42 5.51 -17.98 -3.22
C THR A 42 6.33 -16.83 -3.79
N GLU A 43 7.11 -16.16 -2.94
CA GLU A 43 8.11 -15.18 -3.36
C GLU A 43 9.39 -15.90 -3.84
N ASP A 44 9.91 -15.45 -4.97
CA ASP A 44 11.06 -16.04 -5.67
C ASP A 44 12.43 -15.57 -5.12
N ASP A 45 12.48 -15.06 -3.89
CA ASP A 45 13.73 -14.58 -3.31
C ASP A 45 14.53 -15.72 -2.66
N ALA A 46 15.42 -16.34 -3.46
CA ALA A 46 16.47 -17.30 -3.06
C ALA A 46 16.08 -18.50 -2.16
N GLY A 47 14.78 -18.73 -1.89
CA GLY A 47 14.34 -19.68 -0.87
C GLY A 47 12.84 -19.98 -0.81
N GLU A 48 12.06 -19.65 -1.85
CA GLU A 48 10.62 -19.97 -1.94
C GLU A 48 9.82 -19.59 -0.68
N THR A 49 9.79 -18.30 -0.33
CA THR A 49 9.09 -17.84 0.88
C THR A 49 7.59 -17.72 0.61
N PRO A 50 6.70 -18.47 1.29
CA PRO A 50 5.26 -18.31 1.10
C PRO A 50 4.81 -16.92 1.56
N ALA A 51 3.87 -16.33 0.84
CA ALA A 51 3.32 -15.02 1.12
C ALA A 51 1.83 -14.96 0.77
N ALA A 52 1.14 -13.98 1.35
CA ALA A 52 -0.28 -13.77 1.14
C ALA A 52 -0.59 -12.29 1.01
N LEU A 53 -1.35 -11.95 -0.03
CA LEU A 53 -2.01 -10.66 -0.12
C LEU A 53 -3.47 -10.81 0.31
N VAL A 54 -3.91 -9.92 1.19
CA VAL A 54 -5.26 -9.89 1.73
C VAL A 54 -5.94 -8.61 1.26
N GLU A 55 -7.15 -8.72 0.72
CA GLU A 55 -8.05 -7.60 0.46
C GLU A 55 -9.32 -7.78 1.29
N ALA A 56 -9.65 -6.78 2.10
CA ALA A 56 -10.88 -6.70 2.87
C ALA A 56 -11.76 -5.58 2.32
N ARG A 57 -12.93 -5.93 1.82
CA ARG A 57 -14.01 -4.98 1.56
C ARG A 57 -14.77 -4.79 2.86
N MET A 58 -14.65 -3.61 3.45
CA MET A 58 -15.21 -3.30 4.75
C MET A 58 -16.73 -3.11 4.66
N SER A 59 -17.46 -3.61 5.66
CA SER A 59 -18.89 -3.36 5.82
C SER A 59 -19.13 -1.90 6.22
N GLY A 60 -20.38 -1.43 6.13
CA GLY A 60 -20.75 -0.12 6.66
C GLY A 60 -21.03 -0.12 8.17
N GLU A 61 -20.84 -1.27 8.83
CA GLU A 61 -21.28 -1.54 10.21
C GLU A 61 -20.12 -2.09 11.05
N GLY A 62 -20.42 -2.57 12.27
CA GLY A 62 -19.48 -3.30 13.10
C GLY A 62 -18.14 -2.60 13.34
N ARG A 63 -17.05 -3.37 13.25
CA ARG A 63 -15.68 -2.87 13.40
C ARG A 63 -15.32 -1.79 12.38
N ALA A 64 -15.74 -1.95 11.13
CA ALA A 64 -15.42 -1.00 10.06
C ALA A 64 -15.98 0.41 10.32
N ALA A 65 -17.21 0.50 10.84
CA ALA A 65 -17.81 1.78 11.20
C ALA A 65 -17.08 2.45 12.38
N ARG A 66 -16.66 1.66 13.38
CA ARG A 66 -15.88 2.15 14.54
C ARG A 66 -14.51 2.67 14.12
N ASP A 67 -13.88 1.97 13.19
CA ASP A 67 -12.54 2.30 12.68
C ASP A 67 -12.60 3.39 11.59
N GLY A 68 -13.80 3.85 11.19
CA GLY A 68 -13.99 4.93 10.22
C GLY A 68 -13.71 4.53 8.77
N VAL A 69 -13.67 3.24 8.46
CA VAL A 69 -13.31 2.68 7.15
C VAL A 69 -14.51 2.02 6.43
N GLY A 70 -15.74 2.36 6.83
CA GLY A 70 -16.94 1.72 6.29
C GLY A 70 -17.05 1.83 4.77
N GLY A 71 -17.21 0.69 4.09
CA GLY A 71 -17.27 0.62 2.62
C GLY A 71 -15.92 0.75 1.90
N ALA A 72 -14.81 0.95 2.61
CA ALA A 72 -13.48 0.97 2.02
C ALA A 72 -13.03 -0.42 1.56
N VAL A 73 -12.06 -0.44 0.64
CA VAL A 73 -11.30 -1.64 0.29
C VAL A 73 -9.89 -1.46 0.83
N LEU A 74 -9.50 -2.32 1.75
CA LEU A 74 -8.21 -2.28 2.43
C LEU A 74 -7.38 -3.48 2.00
N THR A 75 -6.08 -3.30 1.80
CA THR A 75 -5.18 -4.40 1.43
C THR A 75 -4.01 -4.54 2.39
N GLN A 76 -3.42 -5.72 2.48
CA GLN A 76 -2.24 -5.99 3.29
C GLN A 76 -1.42 -7.14 2.71
N LEU A 77 -0.08 -7.03 2.77
CA LEU A 77 0.84 -8.11 2.42
C LEU A 77 1.34 -8.76 3.71
N ALA A 78 1.27 -10.09 3.78
CA ALA A 78 1.80 -10.88 4.87
C ALA A 78 2.84 -11.87 4.34
N VAL A 79 3.94 -12.02 5.08
CA VAL A 79 4.94 -13.06 4.85
C VAL A 79 4.54 -14.26 5.69
N CYS A 80 4.59 -15.45 5.12
CA CYS A 80 4.11 -16.68 5.74
C CYS A 80 5.23 -17.66 6.02
N ASP A 81 5.14 -18.39 7.12
CA ASP A 81 6.02 -19.51 7.41
C ASP A 81 5.51 -20.82 6.80
N ALA A 82 6.33 -21.88 6.93
CA ALA A 82 5.99 -23.21 6.43
C ALA A 82 4.84 -23.90 7.22
N GLN A 83 4.37 -23.31 8.32
CA GLN A 83 3.26 -23.80 9.13
C GLN A 83 1.94 -23.06 8.81
N GLY A 84 1.98 -22.06 7.92
CA GLY A 84 0.82 -21.30 7.48
C GLY A 84 0.48 -20.15 8.41
N ALA A 85 1.39 -19.75 9.30
CA ALA A 85 1.27 -18.49 10.01
C ALA A 85 1.82 -17.36 9.15
N CYS A 86 0.99 -16.36 8.89
CA CYS A 86 1.30 -15.20 8.06
C CYS A 86 1.31 -13.94 8.93
N TYR A 87 2.43 -13.24 8.94
CA TYR A 87 2.69 -12.07 9.77
C TYR A 87 2.88 -10.82 8.92
N VAL A 88 2.50 -9.69 9.50
CA VAL A 88 2.74 -8.36 8.94
C VAL A 88 3.71 -7.60 9.83
N GLU A 89 4.52 -6.77 9.20
CA GLU A 89 5.45 -5.88 9.88
C GLU A 89 4.73 -4.88 10.81
N CYS A 90 5.50 -4.27 11.72
CA CYS A 90 5.05 -3.19 12.62
C CYS A 90 3.89 -3.56 13.56
N ASP A 91 3.94 -4.72 14.20
CA ASP A 91 2.89 -5.18 15.13
C ASP A 91 1.48 -5.21 14.52
N GLY A 92 1.37 -5.28 13.19
CA GLY A 92 0.09 -5.40 12.50
C GLY A 92 -0.61 -6.72 12.82
N GLY A 93 0.10 -7.68 13.41
CA GLY A 93 -0.43 -8.96 13.89
C GLY A 93 -0.14 -10.11 12.93
N LEU A 94 -0.94 -11.17 13.04
CA LEU A 94 -0.80 -12.37 12.22
C LEU A 94 -2.15 -13.05 12.01
N PHE A 95 -2.22 -13.87 10.98
CA PHE A 95 -3.26 -14.89 10.83
C PHE A 95 -2.63 -16.25 10.59
N THR A 96 -3.38 -17.31 10.86
CA THR A 96 -3.03 -18.67 10.44
C THR A 96 -3.97 -19.14 9.36
N THR A 97 -3.45 -19.95 8.43
CA THR A 97 -4.22 -20.60 7.38
C THR A 97 -4.26 -22.11 7.56
N GLU A 98 -5.43 -22.69 7.39
CA GLU A 98 -5.61 -24.14 7.36
C GLU A 98 -6.44 -24.54 6.14
N ALA A 99 -5.98 -25.55 5.40
CA ALA A 99 -6.78 -26.14 4.34
C ALA A 99 -8.05 -26.81 4.92
N THR A 100 -9.18 -26.61 4.26
CA THR A 100 -10.45 -27.25 4.61
C THR A 100 -10.67 -28.51 3.77
N ALA A 101 -11.51 -29.43 4.24
CA ALA A 101 -11.83 -30.66 3.50
C ALA A 101 -12.47 -30.42 2.11
N GLY A 102 -13.06 -29.23 1.89
CA GLY A 102 -13.65 -28.83 0.61
C GLY A 102 -12.66 -28.14 -0.35
N GLY A 103 -11.36 -28.11 -0.02
CA GLY A 103 -10.34 -27.40 -0.78
C GLY A 103 -10.27 -25.89 -0.51
N GLY A 104 -11.18 -25.33 0.28
CA GLY A 104 -11.13 -23.94 0.74
C GLY A 104 -10.09 -23.72 1.84
N LEU A 105 -10.02 -22.48 2.33
CA LEU A 105 -9.05 -22.02 3.32
C LEU A 105 -9.77 -21.45 4.55
N ARG A 106 -9.34 -21.85 5.73
CA ARG A 106 -9.72 -21.20 6.99
C ARG A 106 -8.62 -20.22 7.39
N LEU A 107 -8.94 -18.93 7.41
CA LEU A 107 -8.08 -17.88 7.96
C LEU A 107 -8.52 -17.60 9.40
N SER A 108 -7.61 -17.72 10.37
CA SER A 108 -7.90 -17.43 11.78
C SER A 108 -6.98 -16.35 12.32
N THR A 109 -7.53 -15.34 13.01
CA THR A 109 -6.74 -14.26 13.59
C THR A 109 -7.35 -13.71 14.89
N GLN A 110 -6.51 -13.31 15.83
CA GLN A 110 -6.90 -12.50 17.00
C GLN A 110 -6.54 -11.02 16.84
N ARG A 111 -5.71 -10.72 15.84
CA ARG A 111 -5.24 -9.40 15.46
C ARG A 111 -4.53 -9.52 14.12
N PHE A 112 -5.08 -8.90 13.09
CA PHE A 112 -4.44 -8.75 11.79
C PHE A 112 -4.96 -7.47 11.14
N ARG A 113 -4.11 -6.45 11.08
CA ARG A 113 -4.49 -5.13 10.62
C ARG A 113 -4.27 -4.96 9.12
N VAL A 114 -5.30 -4.45 8.45
CA VAL A 114 -5.37 -4.23 7.00
C VAL A 114 -5.47 -2.75 6.66
N GLY A 115 -5.03 -2.41 5.45
CA GLY A 115 -5.04 -1.04 4.94
C GLY A 115 -3.78 -0.26 5.30
N GLU A 116 -3.73 0.98 4.85
CA GLU A 116 -2.69 1.96 5.19
C GLU A 116 -3.25 2.88 6.26
N GLY A 117 -2.56 3.01 7.40
CA GLY A 117 -2.95 3.92 8.48
C GLY A 117 -2.04 5.16 8.54
N ASP A 118 -2.35 6.08 9.44
CA ASP A 118 -1.46 7.21 9.80
C ASP A 118 -0.14 6.74 10.45
N SER A 119 -0.01 5.43 10.74
CA SER A 119 1.20 4.74 11.18
C SER A 119 1.34 3.37 10.51
N CYS A 120 2.56 2.83 10.54
CA CYS A 120 2.78 1.43 10.21
C CYS A 120 1.89 0.55 11.12
N GLY A 121 1.18 -0.42 10.55
CA GLY A 121 0.25 -1.29 11.28
C GLY A 121 -1.22 -1.19 10.90
N GLY A 122 -1.58 -0.53 9.80
CA GLY A 122 -2.91 -0.63 9.16
C GLY A 122 -4.06 0.19 9.75
N ALA A 123 -5.16 0.27 9.01
CA ALA A 123 -6.30 1.14 9.33
C ALA A 123 -7.38 0.43 10.17
N SER A 124 -7.62 -0.85 9.93
CA SER A 124 -8.66 -1.65 10.61
C SER A 124 -8.14 -3.03 10.96
N ASP A 125 -8.72 -3.67 11.97
CA ASP A 125 -8.39 -5.06 12.35
C ASP A 125 -9.40 -6.06 11.74
N LEU A 126 -8.93 -7.19 11.22
CA LEU A 126 -9.78 -8.31 10.80
C LEU A 126 -10.29 -9.14 11.99
N ALA A 127 -9.73 -8.97 13.18
CA ALA A 127 -10.35 -9.49 14.39
C ALA A 127 -11.58 -8.64 14.73
N GLU A 128 -12.77 -9.23 14.55
CA GLU A 128 -14.05 -8.54 14.72
C GLU A 128 -14.29 -8.09 16.18
N ALA A 129 -13.57 -8.70 17.12
CA ALA A 129 -13.55 -8.29 18.51
C ALA A 129 -12.17 -8.55 19.14
N GLU A 130 -11.75 -7.59 19.97
CA GLU A 130 -10.45 -7.63 20.65
C GLU A 130 -10.30 -8.87 21.52
N GLY A 131 -9.14 -9.53 21.42
CA GLY A 131 -8.80 -10.73 22.20
C GLY A 131 -9.60 -11.99 21.83
N ARG A 132 -10.45 -11.95 20.80
CA ARG A 132 -11.21 -13.10 20.31
C ARG A 132 -10.72 -13.52 18.94
N THR A 133 -10.51 -14.82 18.76
CA THR A 133 -10.20 -15.37 17.44
C THR A 133 -11.41 -15.21 16.52
N THR A 134 -11.21 -14.49 15.43
CA THR A 134 -12.11 -14.48 14.28
C THR A 134 -11.64 -15.50 13.26
N ALA A 135 -12.56 -16.28 12.69
CA ALA A 135 -12.26 -17.23 11.64
C ALA A 135 -13.09 -16.93 10.40
N TYR A 136 -12.42 -16.84 9.26
CA TYR A 136 -13.03 -16.67 7.94
C TYR A 136 -12.87 -17.97 7.17
N LEU A 137 -13.95 -18.45 6.57
CA LEU A 137 -13.93 -19.57 5.63
C LEU A 137 -13.97 -18.99 4.22
N LEU A 138 -12.92 -19.23 3.45
CA LEU A 138 -12.76 -18.77 2.09
C LEU A 138 -12.85 -19.96 1.14
N ASP A 139 -13.65 -19.81 0.10
CA ASP A 139 -13.78 -20.82 -0.95
C ASP A 139 -12.69 -20.58 -2.01
N PRO A 140 -12.19 -21.63 -2.69
CA PRO A 140 -11.30 -21.45 -3.84
C PRO A 140 -12.02 -20.63 -4.91
N ALA A 141 -11.32 -19.67 -5.48
CA ALA A 141 -11.87 -18.76 -6.46
C ALA A 141 -10.98 -18.73 -7.72
N PRO A 142 -11.55 -18.39 -8.90
CA PRO A 142 -10.75 -18.15 -10.09
C PRO A 142 -9.79 -16.98 -9.86
N SER A 143 -8.62 -16.98 -10.50
CA SER A 143 -7.56 -15.99 -10.25
C SER A 143 -8.01 -14.55 -10.55
N GLU A 144 -8.97 -14.37 -11.46
CA GLU A 144 -9.59 -13.09 -11.78
C GLU A 144 -10.31 -12.47 -10.57
N ALA A 145 -10.80 -13.29 -9.63
CA ALA A 145 -11.41 -12.78 -8.41
C ALA A 145 -10.41 -12.08 -7.48
N CYS A 146 -9.12 -12.38 -7.61
CA CYS A 146 -8.01 -11.74 -6.87
C CYS A 146 -7.16 -10.84 -7.78
N GLU A 147 -7.65 -10.45 -8.96
CA GLU A 147 -6.85 -9.69 -9.93
C GLU A 147 -6.30 -8.38 -9.35
N SER A 148 -7.07 -7.68 -8.52
CA SER A 148 -6.62 -6.47 -7.81
C SER A 148 -5.43 -6.69 -6.87
N LEU A 149 -5.19 -7.93 -6.44
CA LEU A 149 -4.11 -8.29 -5.54
C LEU A 149 -2.82 -8.62 -6.30
N TRP A 150 -2.88 -9.46 -7.33
CA TRP A 150 -1.67 -9.94 -8.02
C TRP A 150 -1.28 -9.10 -9.23
N ARG A 151 -2.18 -8.31 -9.81
CA ARG A 151 -1.86 -7.45 -10.95
C ARG A 151 -0.94 -6.32 -10.50
N THR A 152 0.26 -6.29 -11.04
CA THR A 152 1.21 -5.21 -10.76
C THR A 152 0.77 -3.90 -11.39
N HIS A 153 0.92 -2.82 -10.64
CA HIS A 153 0.91 -1.46 -11.12
C HIS A 153 2.14 -1.19 -12.01
N PRO A 154 1.96 -0.73 -13.26
CA PRO A 154 3.08 -0.38 -14.12
C PRO A 154 3.83 0.82 -13.55
N LEU A 155 5.06 0.60 -13.07
CA LEU A 155 5.97 1.68 -12.72
C LEU A 155 6.54 2.33 -14.00
N PRO A 156 6.84 3.64 -13.98
CA PRO A 156 7.46 4.32 -15.12
C PRO A 156 8.86 3.75 -15.38
N ALA A 157 9.33 3.89 -16.62
CA ALA A 157 10.69 3.47 -16.96
C ALA A 157 11.74 4.22 -16.10
N PRO A 158 12.88 3.60 -15.77
CA PRO A 158 13.94 4.27 -15.02
C PRO A 158 14.40 5.56 -15.69
N GLY A 159 14.70 6.58 -14.88
CA GLY A 159 15.18 7.86 -15.37
C GLY A 159 14.69 9.07 -14.57
N CYS A 160 14.85 10.24 -15.17
CA CYS A 160 14.50 11.53 -14.60
C CYS A 160 13.17 12.01 -15.18
N TYR A 161 12.24 12.36 -14.31
CA TYR A 161 10.96 13.00 -14.64
C TYR A 161 10.86 14.32 -13.87
N GLY A 162 10.17 15.30 -14.43
CA GLY A 162 10.02 16.56 -13.73
C GLY A 162 9.11 17.57 -14.40
N VAL A 163 8.89 18.64 -13.65
CA VAL A 163 8.17 19.84 -14.08
C VAL A 163 8.79 21.06 -13.42
N THR A 164 8.85 22.16 -14.17
CA THR A 164 9.21 23.48 -13.64
C THR A 164 7.99 24.37 -13.82
N TYR A 165 7.56 25.04 -12.76
CA TYR A 165 6.41 25.93 -12.79
C TYR A 165 6.88 27.35 -13.14
N SER A 166 6.18 28.00 -14.07
CA SER A 166 6.50 29.36 -14.53
C SER A 166 6.12 30.45 -13.53
N ASP A 167 5.17 30.17 -12.64
CA ASP A 167 4.72 31.08 -11.59
C ASP A 167 4.16 30.30 -10.39
N MET A 168 3.91 31.02 -9.28
CA MET A 168 3.26 30.45 -8.10
C MET A 168 1.77 30.13 -8.31
N GLY A 169 1.17 30.60 -9.41
CA GLY A 169 -0.26 30.50 -9.68
C GLY A 169 -0.69 29.12 -10.18
N HIS A 170 0.20 28.41 -10.86
CA HIS A 170 -0.04 27.04 -11.35
C HIS A 170 0.66 25.94 -10.53
N GLY A 171 1.51 26.33 -9.57
CA GLY A 171 2.44 25.42 -8.90
C GLY A 171 2.12 25.05 -7.45
N GLN A 172 0.95 25.39 -6.91
CA GLN A 172 0.48 24.87 -5.60
C GLN A 172 1.41 25.17 -4.40
N GLY A 173 2.32 26.14 -4.53
CA GLY A 173 3.36 26.45 -3.55
C GLY A 173 4.74 25.85 -3.86
N LEU A 174 4.97 25.37 -5.09
CA LEU A 174 6.23 24.79 -5.59
C LEU A 174 6.72 25.54 -6.84
N LEU A 175 8.03 25.61 -7.03
CA LEU A 175 8.67 26.09 -8.27
C LEU A 175 9.06 24.95 -9.22
N GLY A 176 9.17 23.73 -8.70
CA GLY A 176 9.41 22.57 -9.54
C GLY A 176 9.55 21.28 -8.75
N MET A 177 9.39 20.18 -9.45
CA MET A 177 9.50 18.81 -8.92
C MET A 177 10.38 17.98 -9.83
N ARG A 178 11.17 17.10 -9.24
CA ARG A 178 11.95 16.06 -9.93
C ARG A 178 11.72 14.73 -9.26
N LEU A 179 11.63 13.70 -10.06
CA LEU A 179 11.54 12.31 -9.66
C LEU A 179 12.63 11.56 -10.42
N TYR A 180 13.60 11.02 -9.70
CA TYR A 180 14.58 10.11 -10.24
C TYR A 180 14.24 8.70 -9.78
N LEU A 181 14.15 7.74 -10.70
CA LEU A 181 13.88 6.34 -10.41
C LEU A 181 14.94 5.43 -11.04
N ARG A 182 15.41 4.46 -10.24
CA ARG A 182 16.27 3.36 -10.68
C ARG A 182 15.42 2.25 -11.30
N ALA A 183 16.09 1.24 -11.87
CA ALA A 183 15.43 0.00 -12.25
C ALA A 183 14.79 -0.67 -11.02
N PRO A 184 13.56 -1.18 -11.12
CA PRO A 184 12.97 -1.95 -10.05
C PRO A 184 13.81 -3.19 -9.73
N ASP A 185 13.93 -3.52 -8.45
CA ASP A 185 14.49 -4.81 -8.05
C ASP A 185 13.51 -5.93 -8.43
N SER A 186 13.97 -6.87 -9.25
CA SER A 186 13.17 -7.99 -9.73
C SER A 186 13.11 -9.18 -8.77
N GLY A 187 13.78 -9.12 -7.61
CA GLY A 187 13.82 -10.22 -6.64
C GLY A 187 12.51 -10.49 -5.90
N PHE A 188 11.54 -9.59 -5.98
CA PHE A 188 10.27 -9.67 -5.24
C PHE A 188 9.09 -9.89 -6.18
N ALA A 189 8.03 -10.55 -5.67
CA ALA A 189 6.75 -10.68 -6.39
C ALA A 189 6.16 -9.32 -6.79
N PHE A 190 6.46 -8.28 -6.01
CA PHE A 190 6.15 -6.89 -6.30
C PHE A 190 7.46 -6.08 -6.38
N PRO A 191 8.06 -5.96 -7.58
CA PRO A 191 9.26 -5.16 -7.78
C PRO A 191 9.14 -3.75 -7.18
N GLN A 192 10.21 -3.31 -6.53
CA GLN A 192 10.30 -1.98 -5.93
C GLN A 192 11.32 -1.14 -6.69
N ALA A 193 10.93 0.05 -7.12
CA ALA A 193 11.86 1.02 -7.70
C ALA A 193 12.29 2.01 -6.63
N GLU A 194 13.58 2.01 -6.31
CA GLU A 194 14.18 3.05 -5.47
C GLU A 194 14.49 4.31 -6.27
N GLY A 195 14.50 5.45 -5.59
CA GLY A 195 14.77 6.72 -6.23
C GLY A 195 14.92 7.88 -5.27
N THR A 196 14.89 9.08 -5.84
CA THR A 196 14.93 10.34 -5.10
C THR A 196 13.85 11.25 -5.64
N PHE A 197 13.07 11.83 -4.73
CA PHE A 197 12.11 12.86 -5.03
C PHE A 197 12.63 14.21 -4.55
N ARG A 198 12.66 15.21 -5.44
CA ARG A 198 13.15 16.55 -5.13
C ARG A 198 12.10 17.61 -5.43
N VAL A 199 11.89 18.50 -4.47
CA VAL A 199 11.05 19.70 -4.63
C VAL A 199 11.87 20.97 -4.53
N THR A 200 11.49 21.98 -5.30
CA THR A 200 12.04 23.33 -5.23
C THR A 200 10.93 24.26 -4.76
N LEU A 201 11.15 24.95 -3.65
CA LEU A 201 10.15 25.80 -3.01
C LEU A 201 10.39 27.28 -3.35
N PRO A 202 9.32 28.09 -3.46
CA PRO A 202 9.45 29.52 -3.63
C PRO A 202 9.93 30.19 -2.34
N ASP A 203 10.53 31.37 -2.47
CA ASP A 203 10.78 32.25 -1.32
C ASP A 203 9.50 33.04 -0.98
N GLY A 204 8.44 32.33 -0.54
CA GLY A 204 7.15 32.93 -0.25
C GLY A 204 6.03 31.93 0.04
N GLY A 205 4.85 32.44 0.36
CA GLY A 205 3.64 31.65 0.65
C GLY A 205 3.88 30.60 1.75
N ARG A 206 3.25 29.43 1.57
CA ARG A 206 3.33 28.28 2.49
C ARG A 206 4.77 27.85 2.80
N ALA A 207 5.67 27.92 1.81
CA ALA A 207 7.06 27.55 2.02
C ALA A 207 7.74 28.50 3.02
N ARG A 208 7.53 29.82 2.91
CA ARG A 208 8.07 30.78 3.90
C ARG A 208 7.40 30.62 5.26
N GLU A 209 6.09 30.40 5.31
CA GLU A 209 5.34 30.15 6.55
C GLU A 209 5.85 28.91 7.29
N ALA A 210 6.25 27.87 6.57
CA ALA A 210 6.87 26.67 7.11
C ALA A 210 8.37 26.83 7.46
N GLY A 211 8.99 27.98 7.22
CA GLY A 211 10.44 28.18 7.44
C GLY A 211 11.33 27.56 6.34
N MET A 212 10.76 27.25 5.17
CA MET A 212 11.38 26.52 4.07
C MET A 212 11.43 27.35 2.77
N GLY A 213 11.39 28.67 2.89
CA GLY A 213 11.46 29.59 1.74
C GLY A 213 12.74 29.36 0.93
N ALA A 214 12.61 29.32 -0.40
CA ALA A 214 13.69 29.05 -1.36
C ALA A 214 14.38 27.67 -1.21
N ALA A 215 13.87 26.78 -0.35
CA ALA A 215 14.53 25.51 -0.10
C ALA A 215 14.49 24.57 -1.32
N ARG A 216 15.51 23.72 -1.42
CA ARG A 216 15.57 22.58 -2.33
C ARG A 216 15.75 21.33 -1.49
N ILE A 217 14.74 20.47 -1.50
CA ILE A 217 14.67 19.32 -0.60
C ILE A 217 14.62 18.08 -1.46
N ALA A 218 15.50 17.13 -1.15
CA ALA A 218 15.54 15.83 -1.79
C ALA A 218 15.34 14.77 -0.70
N VAL A 219 14.42 13.84 -0.95
CA VAL A 219 14.14 12.70 -0.07
C VAL A 219 14.29 11.40 -0.86
N PRO A 220 14.87 10.35 -0.26
CA PRO A 220 14.83 9.03 -0.86
C PRO A 220 13.37 8.56 -0.94
N ILE A 221 13.05 7.77 -1.96
CA ILE A 221 11.73 7.16 -2.10
C ILE A 221 11.86 5.70 -2.56
N TRP A 222 10.86 4.89 -2.22
CA TRP A 222 10.63 3.57 -2.78
C TRP A 222 9.23 3.51 -3.36
N CYS A 223 9.13 3.13 -4.63
CA CYS A 223 7.88 2.99 -5.36
C CYS A 223 7.54 1.52 -5.53
N SER A 224 6.38 1.10 -5.04
CA SER A 224 5.94 -0.29 -5.16
C SER A 224 5.18 -0.50 -6.46
N SER A 225 5.54 -1.55 -7.20
CA SER A 225 4.72 -2.03 -8.32
C SER A 225 3.46 -2.77 -7.86
N ARG A 226 3.20 -2.90 -6.56
CA ARG A 226 1.92 -3.43 -6.06
C ARG A 226 0.79 -2.42 -6.27
N ASP A 227 0.99 -1.20 -5.81
CA ASP A 227 -0.05 -0.18 -5.71
C ASP A 227 0.29 1.12 -6.44
N GLY A 228 1.52 1.23 -6.97
CA GLY A 228 2.02 2.43 -7.64
C GLY A 228 2.36 3.56 -6.68
N PHE A 229 2.37 3.33 -5.37
CA PHE A 229 2.72 4.36 -4.39
C PHE A 229 4.23 4.42 -4.16
N CYS A 230 4.75 5.64 -4.23
CA CYS A 230 6.07 6.01 -3.75
C CYS A 230 5.98 6.59 -2.35
N ARG A 231 6.81 6.11 -1.44
CA ARG A 231 6.89 6.53 -0.03
C ARG A 231 8.33 6.94 0.29
N SER A 232 8.53 7.91 1.18
CA SER A 232 9.85 8.37 1.65
C SER A 232 10.15 8.07 3.11
N GLY A 233 9.11 7.76 3.90
CA GLY A 233 9.20 7.51 5.32
C GLY A 233 7.87 7.01 5.88
N ILE A 234 7.89 6.63 7.15
CA ILE A 234 6.68 6.35 7.94
C ILE A 234 6.00 7.69 8.24
N ASP A 235 4.68 7.78 8.06
CA ASP A 235 3.81 8.94 8.39
C ASP A 235 4.02 10.20 7.51
N GLU A 236 4.84 10.09 6.48
CA GLU A 236 5.10 11.18 5.53
C GLU A 236 4.02 11.28 4.45
N GLY A 237 3.16 10.26 4.32
CA GLY A 237 2.19 10.14 3.24
C GLY A 237 2.77 9.44 2.00
N GLY A 238 2.18 9.67 0.83
CA GLY A 238 2.55 8.93 -0.37
C GLY A 238 2.23 9.65 -1.68
N LEU A 239 2.97 9.29 -2.72
CA LEU A 239 2.78 9.75 -4.09
C LEU A 239 2.35 8.57 -4.96
N ARG A 240 1.10 8.58 -5.42
CA ARG A 240 0.62 7.59 -6.39
C ARG A 240 1.11 7.98 -7.77
N VAL A 241 1.88 7.10 -8.39
CA VAL A 241 2.34 7.28 -9.78
C VAL A 241 1.24 6.84 -10.72
N VAL A 242 0.89 7.69 -11.67
CA VAL A 242 -0.10 7.41 -12.71
C VAL A 242 0.60 7.55 -14.07
N PRO A 243 0.97 6.45 -14.74
CA PRO A 243 1.60 6.51 -16.05
C PRO A 243 0.69 7.21 -17.06
N MET A 244 1.26 8.09 -17.88
CA MET A 244 0.54 8.85 -18.92
C MET A 244 1.14 8.63 -20.31
N GLY A 245 1.89 7.54 -20.49
CA GLY A 245 2.67 7.22 -21.68
C GLY A 245 4.11 6.86 -21.33
N GLU A 246 4.97 6.70 -22.32
CA GLU A 246 6.38 6.34 -22.12
C GLU A 246 7.20 7.50 -21.51
N ASP A 247 6.87 8.74 -21.87
CA ASP A 247 7.64 9.92 -21.48
C ASP A 247 6.91 10.85 -20.50
N ALA A 248 5.79 10.41 -19.92
CA ALA A 248 4.99 11.24 -19.03
C ALA A 248 4.33 10.43 -17.91
N LEU A 249 4.21 11.05 -16.75
CA LEU A 249 3.46 10.51 -15.60
C LEU A 249 2.78 11.64 -14.84
N ALA A 250 1.79 11.29 -14.03
CA ALA A 250 1.30 12.14 -12.97
C ALA A 250 1.67 11.58 -11.60
N LEU A 251 1.93 12.47 -10.65
CA LEU A 251 2.00 12.16 -9.23
C LEU A 251 0.73 12.69 -8.58
N GLU A 252 -0.02 11.80 -7.95
CA GLU A 252 -1.21 12.13 -7.18
C GLU A 252 -0.98 11.93 -5.69
N THR A 253 -1.36 12.90 -4.87
CA THR A 253 -1.18 12.83 -3.42
C THR A 253 -2.25 13.60 -2.68
N THR A 254 -2.74 13.05 -1.58
CA THR A 254 -3.58 13.77 -0.60
C THR A 254 -2.74 14.34 0.55
N ARG A 255 -1.53 13.82 0.74
CA ARG A 255 -0.54 14.24 1.72
C ARG A 255 0.81 13.65 1.33
N PHE A 256 1.83 14.51 1.25
CA PHE A 256 3.22 14.09 1.16
C PHE A 256 4.11 15.16 1.80
N LEU A 257 4.65 14.85 2.98
CA LEU A 257 5.46 15.75 3.77
C LEU A 257 6.91 15.73 3.31
N VAL A 258 7.47 16.90 3.06
CA VAL A 258 8.92 17.07 2.93
C VAL A 258 9.46 17.77 4.17
N TYR A 259 10.60 17.30 4.67
CA TYR A 259 11.21 17.82 5.89
C TYR A 259 12.43 18.69 5.55
N GLY A 260 12.48 19.85 6.18
CA GLY A 260 13.57 20.82 6.11
C GLY A 260 14.41 20.85 7.39
N PRO A 261 15.29 21.85 7.53
CA PRO A 261 16.05 22.07 8.77
C PRO A 261 15.10 22.39 9.95
N GLU A 262 15.59 22.19 11.18
CA GLU A 262 14.89 22.60 12.42
C GLU A 262 13.48 22.01 12.59
N ALA A 263 13.26 20.78 12.10
CA ALA A 263 11.96 20.10 12.10
C ALA A 263 10.85 20.82 11.31
N ALA A 264 11.22 21.78 10.44
CA ALA A 264 10.31 22.35 9.46
C ALA A 264 9.78 21.25 8.53
N ASN A 265 8.49 21.31 8.20
CA ASN A 265 7.89 20.42 7.22
C ASN A 265 6.86 21.16 6.37
N LEU A 266 6.70 20.68 5.14
CA LEU A 266 5.72 21.19 4.20
C LEU A 266 5.01 20.02 3.52
N ASP A 267 3.68 20.03 3.56
CA ASP A 267 2.89 19.14 2.71
C ASP A 267 2.83 19.68 1.28
N ILE A 268 3.29 18.89 0.32
CA ILE A 268 3.24 19.29 -1.10
C ILE A 268 1.83 19.19 -1.69
N ALA A 269 0.91 18.52 -1.01
CA ALA A 269 -0.50 18.57 -1.36
C ALA A 269 -1.07 19.99 -1.10
N VAL A 270 -1.97 20.44 -1.98
CA VAL A 270 -2.81 21.60 -1.75
C VAL A 270 -3.83 21.26 -0.66
N PRO A 271 -4.04 22.15 0.33
CA PRO A 271 -5.10 21.96 1.32
C PRO A 271 -6.46 21.83 0.64
N GLY A 272 -7.13 20.70 0.83
CA GLY A 272 -8.44 20.46 0.25
C GLY A 272 -8.83 18.98 0.27
N PRO A 273 -10.09 18.67 -0.05
CA PRO A 273 -10.60 17.30 -0.06
C PRO A 273 -10.16 16.50 -1.30
N ALA A 274 -9.67 17.17 -2.35
CA ALA A 274 -9.28 16.53 -3.59
C ALA A 274 -7.78 16.20 -3.60
N PRO A 275 -7.38 15.02 -4.11
CA PRO A 275 -5.98 14.73 -4.36
C PRO A 275 -5.33 15.79 -5.25
N THR A 276 -4.16 16.22 -4.84
CA THR A 276 -3.28 17.07 -5.61
C THR A 276 -2.61 16.28 -6.71
N ARG A 277 -2.61 16.81 -7.94
CA ARG A 277 -2.03 16.15 -9.12
C ARG A 277 -0.95 17.00 -9.77
N HIS A 278 0.24 16.44 -9.95
CA HIS A 278 1.36 17.05 -10.66
C HIS A 278 1.71 16.23 -11.90
N GLN A 279 1.72 16.84 -13.08
CA GLN A 279 2.14 16.18 -14.31
C GLN A 279 3.63 16.41 -14.54
N LEU A 280 4.38 15.33 -14.70
CA LEU A 280 5.82 15.33 -14.93
C LEU A 280 6.09 14.78 -16.32
N GLN A 281 7.10 15.36 -16.98
CA GLN A 281 7.61 14.91 -18.27
C GLN A 281 8.99 14.30 -18.07
N ARG A 282 9.35 13.35 -18.92
CA ARG A 282 10.70 12.81 -18.96
C ARG A 282 11.67 13.93 -19.29
N MET A 283 12.78 13.96 -18.55
CA MET A 283 13.81 14.97 -18.68
C MET A 283 15.14 14.32 -19.10
N PRO A 284 16.06 15.10 -19.70
CA PRO A 284 17.45 14.70 -19.83
C PRO A 284 18.04 14.25 -18.48
N ALA A 285 18.92 13.24 -18.51
CA ALA A 285 19.46 12.63 -17.29
C ALA A 285 20.17 13.64 -16.36
N ASP A 286 20.80 14.68 -16.92
CA ASP A 286 21.49 15.72 -16.17
C ASP A 286 20.54 16.64 -15.38
N ALA A 287 19.25 16.66 -15.69
CA ALA A 287 18.24 17.40 -14.92
C ALA A 287 18.06 16.85 -13.48
N CYS A 288 18.41 15.58 -13.25
CA CYS A 288 18.41 14.92 -11.94
C CYS A 288 19.82 14.70 -11.38
N ARG A 289 20.86 15.40 -11.86
CA ARG A 289 22.22 15.27 -11.32
C ARG A 289 22.25 15.49 -9.80
N GLY A 290 22.90 14.58 -9.08
CA GLY A 290 23.00 14.58 -7.62
C GLY A 290 21.75 14.02 -6.92
N MET A 291 20.91 13.27 -7.65
CA MET A 291 19.75 12.55 -7.11
C MET A 291 19.92 11.02 -7.20
N GLU A 292 20.97 10.55 -7.87
CA GLU A 292 21.40 9.16 -7.91
C GLU A 292 21.91 8.62 -6.56
#